data_AF-W0RTJ4-F1
#
_entry.id   AF-W0RTJ4-F1
#
_cell.length_a   1.000
_cell.length_b   1.000
_cell.length_c   1.000
_cell.angle_alpha   90.00
_cell.angle_beta   90.00
_cell.angle_gamma   90.00
#
_symmetry.space_group_name_H-M   'P 1'
#
loop_
_entity.id
_entity.type
_entity.pdbx_description
1 polymer ?
#
loop_
_entity_poly.entity_id
_entity_poly.type
_entity_poly.pdbx_seq_one_letter_code
_entity_poly.pdbx_strand_id
1 'polypeptide(L)'
;MLYRTIAPALLLTLAGTSIGAARSADVKSPPWISIESPANPYDPATRDAAFLVRTWLHGNTTSLEDLTASAEGLVDGKRQSVALRIEPTSQPNLYAVRRQWPAAGAWVVRVTLLRTATAIVSLDRAGAVSGVYVPTRMQSGLPLARAVEAREIDSTLATVAARR
;
A
#
# COMPACT_ATOMS: atom_id res chain seq x y z
N MET A 1 68.05 35.15 -40.97
CA MET A 1 67.34 34.35 -39.94
C MET A 1 66.40 35.31 -39.21
N LEU A 2 65.10 35.33 -39.56
CA LEU A 2 64.00 34.71 -38.79
C LEU A 2 63.80 35.45 -37.43
N TYR A 3 62.68 36.10 -37.05
CA TYR A 3 61.26 35.86 -37.30
C TYR A 3 60.40 37.12 -37.01
N ARG A 4 59.26 37.24 -37.72
CA ARG A 4 58.09 38.10 -37.42
C ARG A 4 57.32 37.57 -36.19
N THR A 5 56.22 38.28 -35.84
CA THR A 5 54.93 37.83 -35.22
C THR A 5 54.69 38.44 -33.82
N ILE A 6 53.94 39.55 -33.68
CA ILE A 6 52.47 39.64 -33.48
C ILE A 6 51.98 38.82 -32.27
N ALA A 7 51.54 39.51 -31.20
CA ALA A 7 50.75 38.92 -30.13
C ALA A 7 49.49 39.78 -29.89
N PRO A 8 48.31 39.26 -30.24
CA PRO A 8 47.10 39.54 -29.49
C PRO A 8 46.45 38.21 -29.07
N ALA A 9 45.83 38.18 -27.89
CA ALA A 9 44.51 37.59 -27.71
C ALA A 9 44.12 37.67 -26.24
N LEU A 10 43.21 38.59 -25.98
CA LEU A 10 42.35 38.67 -24.81
C LEU A 10 41.53 37.38 -24.72
N LEU A 11 41.71 36.59 -23.65
CA LEU A 11 40.87 35.43 -23.36
C LEU A 11 39.59 35.89 -22.65
N LEU A 12 38.45 35.87 -23.34
CA LEU A 12 37.12 35.94 -22.75
C LEU A 12 36.64 34.53 -22.36
N THR A 13 36.43 34.31 -21.08
CA THR A 13 35.78 33.12 -20.52
C THR A 13 34.25 33.23 -20.65
N LEU A 14 33.62 32.40 -21.48
CA LEU A 14 32.17 32.17 -21.41
C LEU A 14 31.90 30.86 -20.64
N ALA A 15 31.44 30.99 -19.41
CA ALA A 15 30.87 29.88 -18.64
C ALA A 15 29.43 29.64 -19.13
N GLY A 16 29.23 28.60 -19.95
CA GLY A 16 27.91 28.18 -20.40
C GLY A 16 27.13 27.50 -19.27
N THR A 17 26.04 28.11 -18.80
CA THR A 17 25.08 27.49 -17.89
C THR A 17 24.08 26.68 -18.71
N SER A 18 24.26 25.36 -18.77
CA SER A 18 23.26 24.46 -19.33
C SER A 18 22.12 24.29 -18.32
N ILE A 19 20.98 24.91 -18.60
CA ILE A 19 19.71 24.65 -17.90
C ILE A 19 19.31 23.22 -18.23
N GLY A 20 19.59 22.29 -17.33
CA GLY A 20 19.08 20.93 -17.40
C GLY A 20 17.57 20.96 -17.24
N ALA A 21 16.83 20.68 -18.33
CA ALA A 21 15.40 20.43 -18.26
C ALA A 21 15.16 19.27 -17.28
N ALA A 22 14.56 19.55 -16.12
CA ALA A 22 14.08 18.52 -15.23
C ALA A 22 13.03 17.71 -16.00
N ARG A 23 13.36 16.44 -16.30
CA ARG A 23 12.37 15.50 -16.83
C ARG A 23 11.29 15.36 -15.76
N SER A 24 10.09 15.87 -16.05
CA SER A 24 8.90 15.52 -15.29
C SER A 24 8.76 14.00 -15.32
N ALA A 25 8.98 13.35 -14.19
CA ALA A 25 8.53 11.98 -14.03
C ALA A 25 7.00 12.03 -14.12
N ASP A 26 6.45 11.51 -15.22
CA ASP A 26 5.01 11.31 -15.37
C ASP A 26 4.48 10.63 -14.10
N VAL A 27 3.51 11.27 -13.44
CA VAL A 27 2.79 10.66 -12.32
C VAL A 27 1.89 9.57 -12.90
N LYS A 28 2.50 8.40 -13.09
CA LYS A 28 1.88 7.18 -13.55
C LYS A 28 1.13 6.56 -12.36
N SER A 29 -0.16 6.26 -12.57
CA SER A 29 -1.22 5.98 -11.59
C SER A 29 -0.83 5.67 -10.12
N PRO A 30 -1.43 6.34 -9.13
CA PRO A 30 -1.25 6.09 -7.69
C PRO A 30 -1.49 4.62 -7.29
N PRO A 31 -0.83 4.11 -6.22
CA PRO A 31 -1.04 2.74 -5.77
C PRO A 31 -2.48 2.51 -5.29
N TRP A 32 -3.01 1.32 -5.56
CA TRP A 32 -4.35 0.91 -5.14
C TRP A 32 -4.37 -0.50 -4.52
N ILE A 33 -5.27 -0.70 -3.55
CA ILE A 33 -5.57 -1.99 -2.92
C ILE A 33 -7.05 -2.30 -3.09
N SER A 34 -7.36 -3.55 -3.44
CA SER A 34 -8.70 -4.12 -3.33
C SER A 34 -8.66 -5.41 -2.53
N ILE A 35 -9.80 -5.74 -1.92
CA ILE A 35 -9.98 -6.95 -1.11
C ILE A 35 -11.01 -7.82 -1.80
N GLU A 36 -10.66 -9.09 -2.01
CA GLU A 36 -11.54 -10.09 -2.61
C GLU A 36 -11.94 -11.11 -1.54
N SER A 37 -13.25 -11.30 -1.37
CA SER A 37 -13.84 -12.22 -0.41
C SER A 37 -15.25 -12.63 -0.87
N PRO A 38 -15.68 -13.90 -0.66
CA PRO A 38 -14.87 -15.00 -0.16
C PRO A 38 -13.80 -15.44 -1.17
N ALA A 39 -12.70 -16.02 -0.68
CA ALA A 39 -11.71 -16.65 -1.55
C ALA A 39 -12.32 -17.88 -2.24
N ASN A 40 -11.95 -18.14 -3.49
CA ASN A 40 -12.41 -19.33 -4.21
C ASN A 40 -11.87 -20.61 -3.52
N PRO A 41 -12.75 -21.49 -2.98
CA PRO A 41 -12.30 -22.69 -2.27
C PRO A 41 -11.72 -23.77 -3.20
N TYR A 42 -11.97 -23.67 -4.51
CA TYR A 42 -11.50 -24.64 -5.50
C TYR A 42 -10.13 -24.30 -6.10
N ASP A 43 -9.60 -23.10 -5.83
CA ASP A 43 -8.25 -22.71 -6.24
C ASP A 43 -7.25 -23.04 -5.11
N PRO A 44 -6.32 -23.99 -5.30
CA PRO A 44 -5.34 -24.38 -4.29
C PRO A 44 -4.45 -23.23 -3.80
N ALA A 45 -4.22 -22.19 -4.61
CA ALA A 45 -3.39 -21.05 -4.23
C ALA A 45 -4.10 -20.12 -3.23
N THR A 46 -5.43 -20.04 -3.32
CA THR A 46 -6.25 -19.11 -2.53
C THR A 46 -7.11 -19.79 -1.48
N ARG A 47 -7.22 -21.13 -1.50
CA ARG A 47 -8.01 -21.87 -0.51
C ARG A 47 -7.58 -21.53 0.91
N ASP A 48 -8.56 -21.53 1.81
CA ASP A 48 -8.43 -21.22 3.25
C ASP A 48 -8.00 -19.78 3.56
N ALA A 49 -7.85 -18.91 2.56
CA ALA A 49 -7.65 -17.49 2.81
C ALA A 49 -8.92 -16.87 3.41
N ALA A 50 -8.75 -16.04 4.44
CA ALA A 50 -9.85 -15.25 4.98
C ALA A 50 -10.33 -14.21 3.95
N PHE A 51 -9.37 -13.66 3.20
CA PHE A 51 -9.58 -12.82 2.03
C PHE A 51 -8.28 -12.74 1.22
N LEU A 52 -8.40 -12.22 0.01
CA LEU A 52 -7.27 -11.91 -0.85
C LEU A 52 -7.07 -10.40 -0.95
N VAL A 53 -5.81 -10.01 -1.14
CA VAL A 53 -5.39 -8.63 -1.34
C VAL A 53 -4.88 -8.52 -2.77
N ARG A 54 -5.54 -7.68 -3.56
CA ARG A 54 -5.09 -7.35 -4.92
C ARG A 54 -4.46 -5.96 -4.91
N THR A 55 -3.28 -5.84 -5.52
CA THR A 55 -2.54 -4.58 -5.59
C THR A 55 -2.41 -4.11 -7.04
N TRP A 56 -2.39 -2.79 -7.23
CA TRP A 56 -2.09 -2.18 -8.52
C TRP A 56 -1.03 -1.11 -8.35
N LEU A 57 0.10 -1.30 -9.02
CA LEU A 57 1.16 -0.32 -9.19
C LEU A 57 1.43 -0.19 -10.68
N HIS A 58 1.71 1.01 -11.15
CA HIS A 58 2.06 1.19 -12.55
C HIS A 58 3.44 0.59 -12.86
N GLY A 59 3.50 -0.23 -13.92
CA GLY A 59 4.75 -0.72 -14.51
C GLY A 59 5.54 -1.71 -13.67
N ASN A 60 5.09 -2.04 -12.46
CA ASN A 60 5.83 -2.86 -11.51
C ASN A 60 4.92 -3.92 -10.88
N THR A 61 5.49 -5.10 -10.62
CA THR A 61 4.95 -6.05 -9.67
C THR A 61 5.13 -5.50 -8.26
N THR A 62 4.13 -5.66 -7.40
CA THR A 62 4.29 -5.39 -5.97
C THR A 62 5.29 -6.37 -5.39
N SER A 63 6.31 -5.86 -4.70
CA SER A 63 7.15 -6.70 -3.86
C SER A 63 6.43 -6.98 -2.54
N LEU A 64 6.61 -8.17 -1.96
CA LEU A 64 6.02 -8.49 -0.66
C LEU A 64 6.48 -7.53 0.44
N GLU A 65 7.69 -6.98 0.34
CA GLU A 65 8.22 -6.01 1.30
C GLU A 65 7.48 -4.66 1.31
N ASP A 66 6.75 -4.35 0.24
CA ASP A 66 5.92 -3.16 0.14
C ASP A 66 4.55 -3.33 0.80
N LEU A 67 4.19 -4.57 1.15
CA LEU A 67 2.89 -4.93 1.68
C LEU A 67 3.01 -5.40 3.14
N THR A 68 2.23 -4.78 4.01
CA THR A 68 2.19 -5.12 5.45
C THR A 68 0.75 -5.33 5.88
N ALA A 69 0.54 -6.22 6.86
CA ALA A 69 -0.77 -6.42 7.45
C ALA A 69 -0.69 -6.64 8.96
N SER A 70 -1.67 -6.11 9.68
CA SER A 70 -1.88 -6.39 11.10
C SER A 70 -3.36 -6.59 11.41
N ALA A 71 -3.68 -7.57 12.23
CA ALA A 71 -5.00 -7.70 12.84
C ALA A 71 -5.01 -6.90 14.14
N GLU A 72 -5.95 -5.96 14.24
CA GLU A 72 -6.17 -5.12 15.41
C GLU A 72 -7.48 -5.57 16.05
N GLY A 73 -7.44 -5.90 17.34
CA GLY A 73 -8.55 -6.57 18.02
C GLY A 73 -8.83 -6.08 19.42
N LEU A 74 -10.04 -6.40 19.89
CA LEU A 74 -10.47 -6.26 21.27
C LEU A 74 -10.83 -7.64 21.82
N VAL A 75 -10.00 -8.15 22.72
CA VAL A 75 -10.20 -9.43 23.41
C VAL A 75 -10.39 -9.15 24.89
N ASP A 76 -11.53 -9.52 25.46
CA ASP A 76 -11.90 -9.24 26.85
C ASP A 76 -11.72 -7.76 27.24
N GLY A 77 -12.11 -6.86 26.32
CA GLY A 77 -11.98 -5.40 26.49
C GLY A 77 -10.55 -4.87 26.33
N LYS A 78 -9.56 -5.71 26.07
CA LYS A 78 -8.15 -5.30 25.89
C LYS A 78 -7.78 -5.22 24.42
N ARG A 79 -7.12 -4.12 24.04
CA ARG A 79 -6.60 -3.93 22.69
C ARG A 79 -5.43 -4.88 22.43
N GLN A 80 -5.49 -5.61 21.33
CA GLN A 80 -4.44 -6.51 20.87
C GLN A 80 -4.08 -6.21 19.41
N SER A 81 -2.82 -6.40 19.05
CA SER A 81 -2.34 -6.29 17.67
C SER A 81 -1.54 -7.54 17.33
N VAL A 82 -1.81 -8.13 16.17
CA VAL A 82 -1.13 -9.31 15.65
C VAL A 82 -0.59 -8.97 14.27
N ALA A 83 0.73 -8.96 14.12
CA ALA A 83 1.35 -8.85 12.81
C ALA A 83 1.01 -10.09 11.98
N LEU A 84 0.58 -9.89 10.74
CA LEU A 84 0.14 -10.97 9.86
C LEU A 84 1.18 -11.24 8.78
N ARG A 85 1.41 -12.52 8.51
CA ARG A 85 2.08 -12.92 7.28
C ARG A 85 1.13 -12.81 6.10
N ILE A 86 1.67 -12.35 4.98
CA ILE A 86 0.98 -12.26 3.69
C ILE A 86 1.68 -13.23 2.74
N GLU A 87 0.90 -14.03 2.02
CA GLU A 87 1.42 -15.09 1.17
C GLU A 87 1.16 -14.76 -0.30
N PRO A 88 2.16 -14.83 -1.19
CA PRO A 88 1.92 -14.66 -2.62
C PRO A 88 1.09 -15.82 -3.15
N THR A 89 0.25 -15.55 -4.14
CA THR A 89 -0.45 -16.59 -4.90
C THR A 89 0.29 -16.89 -6.21
N SER A 90 -0.23 -17.82 -7.01
CA SER A 90 0.23 -18.04 -8.38
C SER A 90 -0.14 -16.89 -9.32
N GLN A 91 -1.08 -16.01 -8.93
CA GLN A 91 -1.47 -14.85 -9.70
C GLN A 91 -0.61 -13.64 -9.31
N PRO A 92 -0.05 -12.90 -10.29
CA PRO A 92 0.67 -11.66 -10.02
C PRO A 92 -0.18 -10.64 -9.27
N ASN A 93 0.43 -9.95 -8.31
CA ASN A 93 -0.20 -8.89 -7.50
C ASN A 93 -1.47 -9.33 -6.74
N LEU A 94 -1.61 -10.63 -6.49
CA LEU A 94 -2.67 -11.20 -5.66
C LEU A 94 -2.03 -11.98 -4.52
N TYR A 95 -2.45 -11.65 -3.31
CA TYR A 95 -1.89 -12.17 -2.08
C TYR A 95 -2.98 -12.74 -1.19
N ALA A 96 -2.69 -13.84 -0.51
CA ALA A 96 -3.59 -14.44 0.45
C ALA A 96 -3.28 -13.97 1.87
N VAL A 97 -4.33 -13.58 2.59
CA VAL A 97 -4.27 -13.37 4.04
C VAL A 97 -5.06 -14.49 4.71
N ARG A 98 -4.32 -15.38 5.37
CA ARG A 98 -4.89 -16.47 6.18
C ARG A 98 -5.08 -15.99 7.61
N ARG A 99 -6.11 -16.53 8.27
CA ARG A 99 -6.42 -16.20 9.66
C ARG A 99 -5.23 -16.57 10.55
N GLN A 100 -4.66 -15.56 11.20
CA GLN A 100 -3.59 -15.72 12.19
C GLN A 100 -3.97 -15.08 13.54
N TRP A 101 -5.14 -14.46 13.63
CA TRP A 101 -5.69 -13.89 14.86
C TRP A 101 -6.66 -14.88 15.54
N PRO A 102 -6.80 -14.79 16.88
CA PRO A 102 -7.72 -15.63 17.67
C PRO A 102 -9.18 -15.66 17.17
N ALA A 103 -9.89 -16.73 17.52
CA ALA A 103 -11.34 -16.83 17.40
C ALA A 103 -12.08 -15.82 18.29
N ALA A 104 -11.57 -15.67 19.52
CA ALA A 104 -12.08 -14.77 20.53
C ALA A 104 -11.83 -13.29 20.16
N GLY A 105 -12.74 -12.43 20.60
CA GLY A 105 -12.65 -10.98 20.43
C GLY A 105 -13.02 -10.46 19.05
N ALA A 106 -13.28 -9.17 18.96
CA ALA A 106 -13.57 -8.48 17.70
C ALA A 106 -12.28 -8.11 16.97
N TRP A 107 -12.27 -8.17 15.64
CA TRP A 107 -11.05 -7.94 14.84
C TRP A 107 -11.33 -7.12 13.58
N VAL A 108 -10.38 -6.25 13.25
CA VAL A 108 -10.23 -5.65 11.93
C VAL A 108 -8.82 -5.96 11.42
N VAL A 109 -8.65 -6.11 10.11
CA VAL A 109 -7.32 -6.25 9.51
C VAL A 109 -6.97 -4.97 8.77
N ARG A 110 -5.85 -4.37 9.11
CA ARG A 110 -5.24 -3.27 8.35
C ARG A 110 -4.25 -3.86 7.37
N VAL A 111 -4.38 -3.53 6.09
CA VAL A 111 -3.42 -3.89 5.04
C VAL A 111 -2.87 -2.62 4.41
N THR A 112 -1.56 -2.46 4.36
CA THR A 112 -0.91 -1.24 3.84
C THR A 112 0.10 -1.57 2.75
N LEU A 113 -0.02 -0.89 1.62
CA LEU A 113 0.86 -0.94 0.46
C LEU A 113 1.68 0.36 0.36
N LEU A 114 2.99 0.25 0.16
CA LEU A 114 3.93 1.37 0.01
C LEU A 114 3.77 2.45 1.09
N ARG A 115 3.40 2.05 2.31
CA ARG A 115 3.11 2.93 3.47
C ARG A 115 2.02 3.99 3.22
N THR A 116 1.32 3.96 2.09
CA THR A 116 0.46 5.07 1.65
C THR A 116 -0.94 4.64 1.26
N ALA A 117 -1.14 3.48 0.65
CA ALA A 117 -2.48 2.96 0.39
C ALA A 117 -2.84 1.96 1.50
N THR A 118 -3.93 2.20 2.23
CA THR A 118 -4.36 1.29 3.30
C THR A 118 -5.79 0.83 3.06
N ALA A 119 -6.06 -0.44 3.36
CA ALA A 119 -7.40 -1.00 3.50
C ALA A 119 -7.64 -1.42 4.96
N ILE A 120 -8.82 -1.13 5.49
CA ILE A 120 -9.35 -1.71 6.73
C ILE A 120 -10.41 -2.75 6.35
N VAL A 121 -10.21 -3.98 6.79
CA VAL A 121 -11.09 -5.12 6.55
C VAL A 121 -11.79 -5.46 7.86
N SER A 122 -13.10 -5.24 7.91
CA SER A 122 -13.93 -5.60 9.06
C SER A 122 -14.30 -7.07 9.00
N LEU A 123 -14.18 -7.78 10.12
CA LEU A 123 -14.47 -9.21 10.21
C LEU A 123 -15.69 -9.48 11.08
N ASP A 124 -16.49 -10.47 10.71
CA ASP A 124 -17.61 -10.93 11.53
C ASP A 124 -17.17 -11.90 12.65
N ARG A 125 -18.14 -12.55 13.31
CA ARG A 125 -17.88 -13.53 14.37
C ARG A 125 -17.22 -14.81 13.84
N ALA A 126 -17.52 -15.23 12.61
CA ALA A 126 -16.90 -16.38 11.97
C ALA A 126 -15.46 -16.06 11.49
N GLY A 127 -15.14 -14.78 11.32
CA GLY A 127 -13.88 -14.31 10.75
C GLY A 127 -13.96 -14.09 9.24
N ALA A 128 -15.16 -14.06 8.67
CA ALA A 128 -15.39 -13.68 7.29
C ALA A 128 -15.41 -12.15 7.14
N VAL A 129 -15.12 -11.66 5.93
CA VAL A 129 -15.17 -10.22 5.64
C VAL A 129 -16.61 -9.73 5.67
N SER A 130 -16.87 -8.73 6.52
CA SER A 130 -18.16 -8.06 6.65
C SER A 130 -18.17 -6.64 6.07
N GLY A 131 -16.99 -6.09 5.78
CA GLY A 131 -16.85 -4.78 5.19
C GLY A 131 -15.39 -4.45 4.83
N VAL A 132 -15.21 -3.56 3.87
CA VAL A 132 -13.90 -3.09 3.42
C VAL A 132 -13.97 -1.57 3.29
N TYR A 133 -13.01 -0.88 3.88
CA TYR A 133 -12.85 0.56 3.77
C TYR A 133 -11.44 0.89 3.29
N VAL A 134 -11.35 1.59 2.16
CA VAL A 134 -10.10 2.08 1.58
C VAL A 134 -10.18 3.61 1.55
N PRO A 135 -9.62 4.32 2.53
CA PRO A 135 -9.70 5.77 2.56
C PRO A 135 -8.96 6.41 1.39
N THR A 136 -9.57 7.46 0.85
CA THR A 136 -8.95 8.32 -0.16
C THR A 136 -8.85 9.77 0.32
N ARG A 137 -7.92 10.52 -0.25
CA ARG A 137 -7.87 11.99 -0.20
C ARG A 137 -7.95 12.55 -1.61
N MET A 138 -8.61 13.68 -1.78
CA MET A 138 -8.60 14.37 -3.08
C MET A 138 -7.29 15.13 -3.24
N GLN A 139 -6.59 14.90 -4.35
CA GLN A 139 -5.38 15.63 -4.71
C GLN A 139 -5.39 15.85 -6.22
N SER A 140 -5.32 17.12 -6.65
CA SER A 140 -5.40 17.52 -8.06
C SER A 140 -6.63 16.95 -8.80
N GLY A 141 -7.78 16.85 -8.12
CA GLY A 141 -9.02 16.32 -8.69
C GLY A 141 -9.11 14.79 -8.76
N LEU A 142 -8.11 14.06 -8.25
CA LEU A 142 -8.11 12.59 -8.22
C LEU A 142 -8.24 12.05 -6.80
N PRO A 143 -9.04 10.99 -6.56
CA PRO A 143 -9.06 10.28 -5.30
C PRO A 143 -7.80 9.42 -5.17
N LEU A 144 -6.92 9.79 -4.25
CA LEU A 144 -5.70 9.05 -3.96
C LEU A 144 -5.86 8.23 -2.69
N ALA A 145 -5.52 6.95 -2.72
CA ALA A 145 -5.46 6.14 -1.51
C ALA A 145 -4.53 6.80 -0.48
N ARG A 146 -4.94 6.74 0.79
CA ARG A 146 -4.16 7.31 1.90
C ARG A 146 -3.98 6.31 3.04
N ALA A 147 -3.01 6.60 3.91
CA ALA A 147 -2.85 5.88 5.14
C ALA A 147 -4.06 6.14 6.06
N VAL A 148 -4.38 5.15 6.88
CA VAL A 148 -5.39 5.27 7.93
C VAL A 148 -4.77 5.82 9.19
N GLU A 149 -5.49 6.68 9.89
CA GLU A 149 -5.11 7.14 11.21
C GLU A 149 -5.45 6.09 12.28
N ALA A 150 -4.71 6.08 13.40
CA ALA A 150 -4.98 5.16 14.51
C ALA A 150 -6.45 5.23 14.99
N ARG A 151 -7.01 6.44 15.06
CA ARG A 151 -8.41 6.68 15.43
C ARG A 151 -9.43 6.03 14.50
N GLU A 152 -9.12 5.89 13.21
CA GLU A 152 -10.02 5.27 12.23
C GLU A 152 -10.06 3.76 12.42
N ILE A 153 -8.92 3.17 12.79
CA ILE A 153 -8.84 1.75 13.17
C ILE A 153 -9.67 1.53 14.44
N ASP A 154 -9.46 2.36 15.46
CA ASP A 154 -10.11 2.19 16.76
C ASP A 154 -11.64 2.39 16.66
N SER A 155 -12.11 3.37 15.87
CA SER A 155 -13.55 3.57 15.66
C SER A 155 -14.20 2.42 14.86
N THR A 156 -13.49 1.90 13.85
CA THR A 156 -13.97 0.73 13.10
C THR A 156 -14.00 -0.50 14.00
N LEU A 157 -12.97 -0.70 14.81
CA LEU A 157 -12.88 -1.82 15.75
C LEU A 157 -13.99 -1.76 16.81
N ALA A 158 -14.27 -0.58 17.37
CA ALA A 158 -15.40 -0.38 18.27
C ALA A 158 -16.75 -0.71 17.61
N THR A 159 -16.93 -0.32 16.34
CA THR A 159 -18.14 -0.63 15.56
C THR A 159 -18.29 -2.14 15.35
N VAL A 160 -17.21 -2.85 15.02
CA VAL A 160 -17.22 -4.31 14.86
C VAL A 160 -17.49 -5.00 16.19
N ALA A 161 -16.90 -4.53 17.29
CA ALA A 161 -17.12 -5.08 18.63
C ALA A 161 -18.57 -4.94 19.09
N ALA A 162 -19.22 -3.81 18.79
CA ALA A 162 -20.62 -3.58 19.13
C ALA A 162 -21.62 -4.48 18.38
N ARG A 163 -21.19 -5.14 17.29
CA ARG A 163 -22.03 -6.06 16.48
C ARG A 163 -21.84 -7.53 16.86
N ARG A 164 -20.93 -7.84 17.80
CA ARG A 164 -20.70 -9.21 18.28
C ARG A 164 -21.69 -9.61 19.36
#